data_AF-A0AAN8ZB90-F1
#
_entry.id   AF-A0AAN8ZB90-F1
#
_cell.length_a   1.000
_cell.length_b   1.000
_cell.length_c   1.000
_cell.angle_alpha   90.00
_cell.angle_beta   90.00
_cell.angle_gamma   90.00
#
_symmetry.space_group_name_H-M   'P 1'
#
loop_
_entity.id
_entity.type
_entity.pdbx_description
1 polymer ?
#
loop_
_entity_poly.entity_id
_entity_poly.type
_entity_poly.pdbx_seq_one_letter_code
_entity_poly.pdbx_strand_id
1 'polypeptide(L)'
;MTAAEKQLIVVVEGTAAMGPYWKTILLEYLEKIIRNFCGQELTTQKPSTQNFELSLVMFSAHGNYSGCLVQRSGWTRDADNFLQWLSFLPFAGGGFNDAATAEGLSEALMVRYLETD
;
A
#
# COMPACT_ATOMS: atom_id res chain seq x y z
N MET A 1 -7.49 0.62 -22.99
CA MET A 1 -7.16 1.37 -21.76
C MET A 1 -5.74 1.88 -21.90
N THR A 2 -5.47 3.17 -21.67
CA THR A 2 -4.09 3.66 -21.61
C THR A 2 -3.46 3.11 -20.34
N ALA A 3 -2.35 2.37 -20.46
CA ALA A 3 -1.61 1.85 -19.31
C ALA A 3 -1.25 3.00 -18.35
N ALA A 4 -1.36 2.75 -17.05
CA ALA A 4 -0.92 3.71 -16.05
C ALA A 4 0.57 4.01 -16.27
N GLU A 5 0.91 5.30 -16.30
CA GLU A 5 2.30 5.75 -16.47
C GLU A 5 3.10 5.52 -15.18
N LYS A 6 2.40 5.54 -14.03
CA LYS A 6 2.99 5.33 -12.71
C LYS A 6 2.11 4.41 -11.87
N GLN A 7 2.70 3.41 -11.23
CA GLN A 7 2.00 2.54 -10.29
C GLN A 7 2.77 2.50 -8.97
N LEU A 8 2.05 2.64 -7.85
CA LEU A 8 2.60 2.56 -6.50
C LEU A 8 1.82 1.51 -5.70
N ILE A 9 2.54 0.54 -5.15
CA ILE A 9 1.99 -0.43 -4.21
C ILE A 9 2.64 -0.17 -2.86
N VAL A 10 1.82 0.09 -1.84
CA VAL A 10 2.29 0.19 -0.45
C VAL A 10 2.10 -1.16 0.20
N VAL A 11 3.19 -1.77 0.67
CA VAL A 11 3.16 -3.05 1.38
C VAL A 11 3.35 -2.78 2.88
N VAL A 12 2.41 -3.24 3.70
CA VAL A 12 2.36 -2.94 5.14
C VAL A 12 2.38 -4.23 5.95
N GLU A 13 3.25 -4.27 6.95
CA GLU A 13 3.20 -5.30 7.98
C GLU A 13 2.04 -5.00 8.96
N GLY A 14 1.06 -5.88 9.05
CA GLY A 14 -0.16 -5.76 9.87
C GLY A 14 -0.01 -6.24 11.31
N THR A 15 1.21 -6.47 11.80
CA THR A 15 1.44 -6.94 13.18
C THR A 15 1.14 -5.85 14.21
N ALA A 16 0.81 -6.23 15.43
CA ALA A 16 0.55 -5.26 16.51
C ALA A 16 1.76 -4.35 16.80
N ALA A 17 2.97 -4.77 16.44
CA ALA A 17 4.20 -3.98 16.59
C ALA A 17 4.18 -2.70 15.75
N MET A 18 3.48 -2.68 14.60
CA MET A 18 3.37 -1.52 13.74
C MET A 18 2.40 -0.46 14.29
N GLY A 19 1.40 -0.89 15.06
CA GLY A 19 0.30 -0.05 15.55
C GLY A 19 0.73 1.27 16.23
N PRO A 20 1.65 1.26 17.22
CA PRO A 20 2.09 2.48 17.90
C PRO A 20 2.75 3.52 16.99
N TYR A 21 3.35 3.09 15.87
CA TYR A 21 4.11 3.95 14.96
C TYR A 21 3.31 4.35 13.71
N TRP A 22 2.26 3.59 13.39
CA TRP A 22 1.57 3.70 12.11
C TRP A 22 1.02 5.10 11.83
N LYS A 23 0.41 5.74 12.83
CA LYS A 23 -0.13 7.10 12.68
C LYS A 23 0.97 8.11 12.28
N THR A 24 2.14 8.00 12.88
CA THR A 24 3.30 8.85 12.56
C THR A 24 3.83 8.54 11.17
N ILE A 25 4.00 7.25 10.83
CA ILE A 25 4.43 6.80 9.49
C ILE A 25 3.48 7.35 8.41
N LEU A 26 2.17 7.25 8.64
CA LEU A 26 1.15 7.70 7.71
C LEU A 26 1.21 9.22 7.49
N LEU A 27 1.12 10.01 8.57
CA LEU A 27 1.00 11.47 8.49
C LEU A 27 2.32 12.16 8.14
N GLU A 28 3.45 11.69 8.68
CA GLU A 28 4.73 12.38 8.51
C GLU A 28 5.46 11.98 7.23
N TYR A 29 5.18 10.79 6.69
CA TYR A 29 5.90 10.23 5.54
C TYR A 29 4.97 9.83 4.39
N LEU A 30 4.10 8.83 4.59
CA LEU A 30 3.36 8.23 3.47
C LEU A 30 2.44 9.24 2.78
N GLU A 31 1.75 10.09 3.52
CA GLU A 31 0.90 11.13 2.93
C GLU A 31 1.68 12.04 1.98
N LYS A 32 2.87 12.48 2.38
CA LYS A 32 3.73 13.35 1.56
C LYS A 32 4.25 12.62 0.32
N ILE A 33 4.65 11.35 0.48
CA ILE A 33 5.14 10.51 -0.62
C ILE A 33 4.02 10.28 -1.63
N ILE A 34 2.83 9.91 -1.18
CA ILE A 34 1.67 9.62 -2.04
C ILE A 34 1.24 10.89 -2.77
N ARG A 35 1.10 12.03 -2.08
CA ARG A 35 0.72 13.30 -2.72
C ARG A 35 1.73 13.75 -3.76
N ASN A 36 3.03 13.60 -3.49
CA ASN A 36 4.10 13.89 -4.45
C ASN A 36 4.03 12.94 -5.66
N PHE A 37 3.86 11.63 -5.42
CA PHE A 37 3.73 10.62 -6.47
C PHE A 37 2.55 10.89 -7.40
N CYS A 38 1.39 11.22 -6.83
CA CYS A 38 0.17 11.63 -7.51
C CYS A 38 0.27 13.02 -8.15
N GLY A 39 1.43 13.66 -8.12
CA GLY A 39 1.72 14.91 -8.82
C GLY A 39 0.93 16.12 -8.34
N GLN A 40 0.48 16.12 -7.09
CA GLN A 40 -0.01 17.31 -6.39
C GLN A 40 1.18 18.20 -5.99
N GLU A 41 1.91 18.73 -6.97
CA GLU A 41 2.86 19.82 -6.77
C GLU A 41 2.07 21.13 -6.68
N LEU A 42 2.38 21.99 -5.70
CA LEU A 42 1.73 23.29 -5.46
C LEU A 42 1.96 24.32 -6.58
N THR A 43 2.47 23.90 -7.75
CA THR A 43 2.83 24.78 -8.85
C THR A 43 1.80 24.71 -9.98
N THR A 44 1.05 25.80 -10.08
CA THR A 44 0.07 26.19 -11.10
C THR A 44 0.52 25.89 -12.54
N GLN A 45 0.42 24.66 -13.03
CA GLN A 45 0.31 24.36 -14.47
C GLN A 45 -0.59 23.15 -14.68
N LYS A 46 -1.53 23.30 -15.62
CA LYS A 46 -2.59 22.39 -16.11
C LYS A 46 -2.59 20.95 -15.53
N PRO A 47 -3.77 20.42 -15.11
CA PRO A 47 -3.90 19.01 -14.81
C PRO A 47 -3.68 18.22 -16.10
N SER A 48 -2.43 17.84 -16.39
CA SER A 48 -2.21 16.67 -17.20
C SER A 48 -2.94 15.56 -16.46
N THR A 49 -3.77 14.80 -17.18
CA THR A 49 -4.38 13.58 -16.69
C THR A 49 -3.26 12.65 -16.26
N GLN A 50 -2.84 12.77 -15.00
CA GLN A 50 -1.77 11.97 -14.44
C GLN A 50 -2.33 10.56 -14.27
N ASN A 51 -1.89 9.68 -15.17
CA ASN A 51 -2.25 8.28 -15.18
C ASN A 51 -1.42 7.57 -14.10
N PHE A 52 -1.87 7.68 -12.84
CA PHE A 52 -1.30 6.91 -11.74
C PHE A 52 -2.32 5.92 -11.18
N GLU A 53 -1.83 4.83 -10.60
CA GLU A 53 -2.64 3.86 -9.86
C GLU A 53 -1.96 3.48 -8.55
N LEU A 54 -2.77 3.37 -7.50
CA LEU A 54 -2.35 3.05 -6.14
C LEU A 54 -2.98 1.73 -5.71
N SER A 55 -2.21 0.87 -5.04
CA SER A 55 -2.70 -0.35 -4.43
C SER A 55 -2.01 -0.61 -3.09
N LEU A 56 -2.67 -1.39 -2.24
CA LEU A 56 -2.26 -1.68 -0.88
C LEU A 56 -2.21 -3.19 -0.70
N VAL A 57 -1.08 -3.67 -0.17
CA VAL A 57 -0.95 -5.04 0.31
C VAL A 57 -0.64 -4.98 1.80
N MET A 58 -1.38 -5.73 2.59
CA MET A 58 -1.09 -5.95 4.00
C MET A 58 -0.74 -7.42 4.21
N PHE A 59 0.34 -7.70 4.92
CA PHE A 59 0.69 -9.05 5.33
C PHE A 59 0.85 -9.13 6.85
N SER A 60 0.48 -10.25 7.45
CA SER A 60 0.68 -10.49 8.87
C SER A 60 1.10 -11.93 9.14
N ALA A 61 1.97 -12.11 10.14
CA ALA A 61 2.35 -13.42 10.65
C ALA A 61 1.75 -13.61 12.05
N HIS A 62 0.98 -14.68 12.22
CA HIS A 62 0.39 -15.04 13.51
C HIS A 62 1.21 -16.18 14.15
N GLY A 63 2.37 -15.91 14.73
CA GLY A 63 3.16 -16.90 15.48
C GLY A 63 3.63 -18.15 14.68
N ASN A 64 4.26 -19.09 15.38
CA ASN A 64 4.98 -20.23 14.77
C ASN A 64 4.10 -21.27 14.05
N TYR A 65 2.77 -21.17 14.12
CA TYR A 65 1.84 -22.18 13.60
C TYR A 65 0.63 -21.64 12.83
N SER A 66 0.54 -20.33 12.61
CA SER A 66 -0.54 -19.77 11.80
C SER A 66 -0.03 -19.41 10.42
N GLY A 67 -0.88 -19.61 9.42
CA GLY A 67 -0.60 -19.17 8.05
C GLY A 67 -0.30 -17.67 8.01
N CYS A 68 0.56 -17.28 7.08
CA CYS A 68 0.66 -15.89 6.67
C CYS A 68 -0.71 -15.45 6.13
N LEU A 69 -1.18 -14.28 6.55
CA LEU A 69 -2.38 -13.67 6.00
C LEU A 69 -1.96 -12.49 5.15
N VAL A 70 -2.10 -12.63 3.84
CA VAL A 70 -1.93 -11.53 2.88
C VAL A 70 -3.30 -11.06 2.43
N GLN A 71 -3.51 -9.74 2.49
CA GLN A 71 -4.69 -9.04 2.02
C GLN A 71 -4.26 -7.99 1.00
N ARG A 72 -5.02 -7.84 -0.07
CA ARG A 72 -4.76 -6.87 -1.13
C ARG A 72 -5.99 -6.04 -1.44
N SER A 73 -5.78 -4.76 -1.77
CA SER A 73 -6.80 -3.93 -2.39
C SER A 73 -6.81 -4.13 -3.91
N GLY A 74 -7.84 -3.61 -4.56
CA GLY A 74 -7.77 -3.29 -6.00
C GLY A 74 -6.98 -2.01 -6.25
N TRP A 75 -6.83 -1.66 -7.52
CA TRP A 75 -6.23 -0.38 -7.92
C TRP A 75 -7.20 0.79 -7.74
N THR A 76 -6.67 1.94 -7.33
CA THR A 76 -7.41 3.20 -7.29
C THR A 76 -6.61 4.36 -7.87
N ARG A 77 -7.32 5.32 -8.46
CA ARG A 77 -6.77 6.61 -8.91
C ARG A 77 -7.13 7.75 -7.94
N ASP A 78 -7.85 7.43 -6.87
CA ASP A 78 -8.24 8.36 -5.82
C ASP A 78 -7.24 8.26 -4.65
N ALA A 79 -6.40 9.29 -4.53
CA ALA A 79 -5.38 9.37 -3.49
C ALA A 79 -5.99 9.54 -2.08
N ASP A 80 -7.10 10.26 -1.94
CA ASP A 80 -7.71 10.50 -0.63
C ASP A 80 -8.40 9.23 -0.11
N ASN A 81 -9.07 8.48 -1.00
CA ASN A 81 -9.59 7.16 -0.67
C ASN A 81 -8.46 6.16 -0.33
N PHE A 82 -7.32 6.22 -1.03
CA PHE A 82 -6.16 5.39 -0.70
C PHE A 82 -5.57 5.71 0.68
N LEU A 83 -5.43 7.01 1.01
CA LEU A 83 -5.00 7.45 2.35
C LEU A 83 -6.01 7.04 3.43
N GLN A 84 -7.30 7.06 3.11
CA GLN A 84 -8.35 6.56 4.00
C GLN A 84 -8.15 5.06 4.29
N TRP A 85 -7.87 4.23 3.28
CA TRP A 85 -7.58 2.80 3.50
C TRP A 85 -6.40 2.61 4.45
N LEU A 86 -5.31 3.35 4.23
CA LEU A 86 -4.14 3.32 5.11
C LEU A 86 -4.49 3.73 6.56
N SER A 87 -5.40 4.68 6.75
CA SER A 87 -5.80 5.13 8.10
C SER A 87 -6.60 4.10 8.90
N PHE A 88 -7.31 3.19 8.21
CA PHE A 88 -8.18 2.17 8.83
C PHE A 88 -7.53 0.80 8.98
N LEU A 89 -6.23 0.69 8.73
CA LEU A 89 -5.52 -0.57 8.80
C LEU A 89 -5.61 -1.21 10.20
N PRO A 90 -6.10 -2.45 10.33
CA PRO A 90 -6.10 -3.16 11.59
C PRO A 90 -4.70 -3.71 11.89
N PHE A 91 -4.18 -3.43 13.09
CA PHE A 91 -2.91 -3.99 13.57
C PHE A 91 -3.18 -4.98 14.70
N ALA A 92 -2.80 -6.23 14.50
CA ALA A 92 -3.10 -7.31 15.44
C ALA A 92 -2.07 -8.44 15.37
N GLY A 93 -2.13 -9.35 16.34
CA GLY A 93 -1.25 -10.52 16.37
C GLY A 93 0.23 -10.17 16.56
N GLY A 94 1.08 -11.13 16.22
CA GLY A 94 2.52 -11.01 16.36
C GLY A 94 3.24 -12.28 15.94
N GLY A 95 4.48 -12.11 15.52
CA GLY A 95 5.31 -13.15 14.94
C GLY A 95 6.16 -12.53 13.84
N PHE A 96 7.45 -12.85 13.81
CA PHE A 96 8.34 -12.45 12.73
C PHE A 96 8.61 -13.69 11.88
N ASN A 97 8.28 -13.61 10.59
CA ASN A 97 8.50 -14.71 9.67
C ASN A 97 8.92 -14.15 8.30
N ASP A 98 10.15 -14.45 7.88
CA ASP A 98 10.66 -14.04 6.56
C ASP A 98 9.77 -14.53 5.41
N ALA A 99 9.10 -15.69 5.59
CA ALA A 99 8.16 -16.21 4.60
C ALA A 99 6.93 -15.30 4.44
N ALA A 100 6.44 -14.67 5.50
CA ALA A 100 5.29 -13.76 5.43
C ALA A 100 5.65 -12.46 4.69
N THR A 101 6.85 -11.95 4.91
CA THR A 101 7.40 -10.82 4.16
C THR A 101 7.58 -11.15 2.69
N ALA A 102 8.15 -12.31 2.37
CA ALA A 102 8.30 -12.77 0.99
C ALA A 102 6.95 -12.94 0.29
N GLU A 103 5.94 -13.48 0.98
CA GLU A 103 4.59 -13.64 0.45
C GLU A 103 3.92 -12.29 0.17
N GLY A 104 3.94 -11.36 1.12
CA GLY A 104 3.40 -10.01 0.93
C GLY A 104 4.05 -9.25 -0.23
N LEU A 105 5.37 -9.39 -0.41
CA LEU A 105 6.08 -8.80 -1.55
C LEU A 105 5.73 -9.51 -2.86
N SER A 106 5.58 -10.84 -2.85
CA SER A 106 5.19 -11.60 -4.05
C SER A 106 3.79 -11.25 -4.53
N GLU A 107 2.84 -11.04 -3.61
CA GLU A 107 1.49 -10.57 -3.93
C GLU A 107 1.50 -9.16 -4.52
N ALA A 108 2.34 -8.25 -4.01
CA ALA A 108 2.51 -6.94 -4.62
C ALA A 108 2.99 -7.04 -6.09
N LEU A 109 3.91 -7.96 -6.38
CA LEU A 109 4.31 -8.22 -7.76
C LEU A 109 3.17 -8.82 -8.58
N MET A 110 2.41 -9.78 -8.04
CA MET A 110 1.31 -10.44 -8.74
C MET A 110 0.16 -9.49 -9.08
N VAL A 111 -0.16 -8.55 -8.18
CA VAL A 111 -1.11 -7.44 -8.42
C VAL A 111 -0.71 -6.59 -9.62
N ARG A 112 0.60 -6.45 -9.89
CA ARG A 112 1.09 -5.76 -11.10
C ARG A 112 0.90 -6.58 -12.37
N TYR A 113 1.04 -7.90 -12.31
CA TYR A 113 1.12 -8.75 -13.51
C TYR A 113 -0.23 -9.38 -13.94
N LEU A 114 -1.21 -9.50 -13.04
CA LEU A 114 -2.48 -10.20 -13.34
C LEU A 114 -3.63 -9.32 -13.84
N GLU A 115 -3.50 -7.99 -13.80
CA GLU A 115 -4.51 -7.05 -14.33
C GLU A 115 -4.07 -6.36 -15.63
N THR A 116 -3.05 -6.90 -16.29
CA THR A 116 -2.50 -6.41 -17.57
C THR A 116 -2.91 -7.20 -18.82
N ASP A 117 -3.82 -8.17 -18.72
CA ASP A 117 -4.40 -8.90 -19.88
C ASP A 117 -5.73 -8.29 -20.38
#